data_AF-A0A3G3IM64-F1
#
_entry.id   AF-A0A3G3IM64-F1
#
_cell.length_a   1.000
_cell.length_b   1.000
_cell.length_c   1.000
_cell.angle_alpha   90.00
_cell.angle_beta   90.00
_cell.angle_gamma   90.00
#
_symmetry.space_group_name_H-M   'P 1'
#
loop_
_entity.id
_entity.type
_entity.pdbx_description
1 polymer ?
#
loop_
_entity_poly.entity_id
_entity_poly.type
_entity_poly.pdbx_seq_one_letter_code
_entity_poly.pdbx_strand_id
1 'polypeptide(L)' 'MINNKKVKKPLALDAIIQDTQKINFNMTSENDVGALLRTLAATKNNGCSFLELGTGTGCQHHGYWME' A
#
# COMPACT_ATOMS: atom_id res chain seq x y z
N MET A 1 -3.67 -6.48 17.10
CA MET A 1 -4.34 -6.39 15.80
C MET A 1 -4.75 -4.95 15.56
N ILE A 2 -4.34 -4.35 14.43
CA ILE A 2 -4.74 -2.99 14.06
C ILE A 2 -6.21 -3.06 13.60
N ASN A 3 -7.10 -2.30 14.22
CA ASN A 3 -8.51 -2.30 13.83
C ASN A 3 -8.71 -1.44 12.57
N ASN A 4 -8.53 -2.05 11.40
CA ASN A 4 -8.46 -1.37 10.11
C ASN A 4 -9.85 -1.03 9.49
N LYS A 5 -10.96 -1.26 10.22
CA LYS A 5 -12.34 -1.10 9.72
C LYS A 5 -12.72 0.32 9.26
N LYS A 6 -11.93 1.35 9.62
CA LYS A 6 -12.21 2.76 9.28
C LYS A 6 -11.17 3.40 8.36
N VAL A 7 -10.15 2.66 7.91
CA VAL A 7 -9.11 3.24 7.05
C VAL A 7 -9.68 3.42 5.64
N LYS A 8 -9.69 4.66 5.16
CA LYS A 8 -10.01 4.96 3.76
C LYS A 8 -8.97 4.31 2.87
N LYS A 9 -9.40 3.34 2.09
CA LYS A 9 -8.57 2.70 1.08
C LYS A 9 -8.33 3.65 -0.11
N PRO A 10 -7.13 3.67 -0.69
CA PRO A 10 -6.85 4.38 -1.94
C PRO A 10 -7.73 3.88 -3.09
N LEU A 11 -8.16 4.80 -3.95
CA LEU A 11 -9.06 4.48 -5.07
C LEU A 11 -8.48 3.42 -6.02
N ALA A 12 -7.19 3.49 -6.35
CA ALA A 12 -6.60 2.54 -7.30
C ALA A 12 -6.24 1.18 -6.68
N LEU A 13 -6.36 1.00 -5.37
CA LEU A 13 -5.98 -0.26 -4.72
C LEU A 13 -6.82 -1.44 -5.23
N ASP A 14 -8.12 -1.24 -5.50
CA ASP A 14 -8.95 -2.32 -6.09
C ASP A 14 -8.48 -2.71 -7.48
N ALA A 15 -8.17 -1.72 -8.33
CA ALA A 15 -7.72 -1.97 -9.70
C ALA A 15 -6.41 -2.78 -9.69
N ILE A 16 -5.47 -2.40 -8.82
CA ILE A 16 -4.20 -3.12 -8.66
C ILE A 16 -4.44 -4.55 -8.15
N ILE A 17 -5.33 -4.76 -7.17
CA ILE A 17 -5.66 -6.10 -6.67
C ILE A 17 -6.25 -6.96 -7.79
N GLN A 18 -7.18 -6.41 -8.58
CA GLN A 18 -7.78 -7.12 -9.71
C GLN A 18 -6.72 -7.50 -10.76
N ASP A 19 -5.82 -6.58 -11.11
CA ASP A 19 -4.77 -6.87 -12.09
C ASP A 19 -3.73 -7.87 -11.56
N THR A 20 -3.43 -7.81 -10.27
CA THR A 20 -2.58 -8.78 -9.56
C THR A 20 -3.17 -10.18 -9.61
N GLN A 21 -4.49 -10.30 -9.42
CA GLN A 21 -5.20 -11.57 -9.52
C GLN A 21 -5.19 -12.11 -10.95
N LYS A 22 -5.38 -11.25 -11.97
CA LYS A 22 -5.36 -11.67 -13.39
C LYS A 22 -4.04 -12.32 -13.80
N ILE A 23 -2.92 -11.88 -13.22
CA ILE A 23 -1.59 -12.43 -13.52
C ILE A 23 -1.16 -13.55 -12.57
N ASN A 24 -2.04 -14.00 -11.67
CA ASN A 24 -1.76 -15.02 -10.64
C ASN A 24 -0.53 -14.71 -9.78
N PHE A 25 -0.26 -13.42 -9.49
CA PHE A 25 0.82 -13.04 -8.61
C PHE A 25 0.39 -13.22 -7.15
N ASN A 26 1.06 -14.11 -6.41
CA ASN A 26 0.63 -14.56 -5.07
C ASN A 26 1.47 -13.99 -3.92
N MET A 27 2.46 -13.13 -4.20
CA MET A 27 3.35 -12.53 -3.20
C MET A 27 2.90 -11.12 -2.78
N THR A 28 1.58 -10.90 -2.64
CA THR A 28 1.03 -9.61 -2.21
C THR A 28 1.22 -9.37 -0.72
N SER A 29 1.49 -8.12 -0.34
CA SER A 29 1.56 -7.71 1.06
C SER A 29 0.19 -7.73 1.76
N GLU A 30 0.19 -7.98 3.06
CA GLU A 30 -1.02 -7.97 3.89
C GLU A 30 -1.59 -6.56 4.07
N ASN A 31 -2.92 -6.46 4.22
CA ASN A 31 -3.61 -5.17 4.40
C ASN A 31 -3.11 -4.39 5.63
N ASP A 32 -2.80 -5.09 6.72
CA ASP A 32 -2.33 -4.47 7.97
C ASP A 32 -0.91 -3.89 7.79
N VAL A 33 -0.07 -4.54 6.97
CA VAL A 33 1.26 -4.02 6.61
C VAL A 33 1.13 -2.74 5.78
N GLY A 34 0.21 -2.73 4.81
CA GLY A 34 -0.08 -1.52 4.02
C GLY A 34 -0.56 -0.34 4.87
N ALA A 35 -1.43 -0.59 5.86
CA ALA A 35 -1.91 0.45 6.77
C ALA A 35 -0.83 0.96 7.74
N LEU A 36 0.02 0.05 8.25
CA LEU A 36 1.14 0.41 9.11
C LEU A 36 2.14 1.29 8.36
N LEU A 37 2.60 0.82 7.20
CA LEU A 37 3.57 1.55 6.38
C LEU A 37 2.99 2.93 6.01
N ARG A 38 1.68 3.05 5.68
CA ARG A 38 1.02 4.33 5.36
C ARG A 38 1.11 5.31 6.52
N THR A 39 0.83 4.80 7.72
CA THR A 39 0.96 5.57 8.96
C THR A 39 2.40 6.05 9.14
N LEU A 40 3.39 5.16 8.97
CA LEU A 40 4.80 5.52 9.09
C LEU A 40 5.25 6.55 8.06
N ALA A 41 4.82 6.42 6.80
CA ALA A 41 5.15 7.37 5.76
C ALA A 41 4.58 8.77 6.05
N ALA A 42 3.33 8.84 6.53
CA ALA A 42 2.70 10.09 6.93
C ALA A 42 3.39 10.77 8.15
N THR A 43 4.16 10.03 8.96
CA THR A 43 4.96 10.63 10.05
C THR A 43 6.24 11.32 9.56
N LYS A 44 6.60 11.21 8.28
CA LYS A 44 7.79 11.85 7.72
C LYS A 44 7.42 13.22 7.14
N ASN A 45 8.15 14.25 7.55
CA ASN A 45 7.99 15.62 7.05
C ASN A 45 8.45 15.76 5.59
N ASN A 46 8.04 16.86 4.95
CA ASN A 46 8.37 17.22 3.57
C ASN A 46 9.87 17.01 3.25
N GLY A 47 10.16 16.20 2.22
CA GLY A 47 11.52 15.95 1.72
C GLY A 47 12.10 14.56 2.00
N CYS A 48 11.35 13.66 2.64
CA CYS A 48 11.78 12.27 2.83
C CYS A 48 11.63 11.45 1.54
N SER A 49 12.74 10.92 1.03
CA SER A 49 12.74 9.94 -0.06
C SER A 49 12.63 8.52 0.49
N PHE A 50 11.73 7.72 -0.07
CA PHE A 50 11.59 6.31 0.26
C PHE A 50 12.22 5.44 -0.83
N LEU A 51 12.99 4.44 -0.41
CA LEU A 51 13.47 3.37 -1.28
C LEU A 51 12.68 2.10 -0.98
N GLU A 52 12.03 1.57 -2.00
CA GLU A 52 11.29 0.32 -1.92
C GLU A 52 12.08 -0.78 -2.66
N LEU A 53 12.43 -1.84 -1.95
CA LEU A 53 13.13 -2.99 -2.52
C LEU A 53 12.13 -4.14 -2.68
N GLY A 54 11.78 -4.44 -3.94
CA GLY A 54 10.77 -5.44 -4.27
C GLY A 54 9.33 -4.91 -4.11
N THR A 55 8.79 -4.29 -5.16
CA THR A 55 7.44 -3.68 -5.13
C THR A 55 6.30 -4.66 -5.41
N GLY A 56 6.62 -5.85 -5.92
CA GLY A 56 5.62 -6.80 -6.44
C GLY A 56 4.77 -6.11 -7.51
N THR A 57 3.45 -6.08 -7.30
CA THR A 57 2.48 -5.39 -8.17
C THR A 57 2.10 -3.99 -7.69
N GLY A 58 2.71 -3.49 -6.62
CA GLY A 58 2.43 -2.15 -6.09
C GLY A 58 1.19 -2.05 -5.21
N CYS A 59 0.65 -3.17 -4.70
CA CYS A 59 -0.47 -3.18 -3.73
C CYS A 59 -0.19 -2.34 -2.47
N GLN A 60 1.08 -2.20 -2.09
CA GLN A 60 1.51 -1.27 -1.04
C GLN A 60 1.61 0.17 -1.54
N HIS A 61 2.17 0.39 -2.73
CA HIS A 61 2.56 1.70 -3.28
C HIS A 61 1.42 2.73 -3.41
N HIS A 62 0.21 2.30 -3.76
CA HIS A 62 -0.90 3.25 -4.02
C HIS A 62 -1.47 3.92 -2.75
N GLY A 63 -1.05 3.47 -1.56
CA GLY A 63 -1.36 4.12 -0.29
C GLY A 63 -0.56 5.39 -0.01
N TYR A 64 0.56 5.61 -0.70
CA TYR A 64 1.63 6.54 -0.27
C TYR A 64 1.68 7.88 -1.02
N TRP A 65 1.11 7.98 -2.21
CA TRP A 65 1.45 9.07 -3.14
C TRP A 65 0.26 9.85 -3.70
N MET A 66 -0.88 9.82 -3.01
CA MET A 66 -2.07 10.57 -3.40
C MET A 66 -2.56 11.41 -2.22
N GLU A 67 -1.86 12.51 -1.96
CA GLU A 67 -2.41 13.77 -1.46
C GLU A 67 -1.95 14.89 -2.39
#